data_AF-A0A4P8R9A3-F1
#
_entry.id   AF-A0A4P8R9A3-F1
#
_cell.length_a   1.000
_cell.length_b   1.000
_cell.length_c   1.000
_cell.angle_alpha   90.00
_cell.angle_beta   90.00
_cell.angle_gamma   90.00
#
_symmetry.space_group_name_H-M   'P 1'
#
loop_
_entity.id
_entity.type
_entity.pdbx_description
1 polymer ?
#
loop_
_entity_poly.entity_id
_entity_poly.type
_entity_poly.pdbx_seq_one_letter_code
_entity_poly.pdbx_strand_id
1 'polypeptide(L)'
;MYTLLKKTLIAPLCLLLLSLSGCEKEEITSYPQPAAVLQEKTVNFNIYGDEDYSSAQWNNAKVQVRVTIRKVGLEPYKETVVLDSTLDWIDFKDVPAFENRILVNQKLSYDPQKESIAIGYSRVYDVDGLISTSGVSYYLERDLSENNIDIIL
;
A
#
# COMPACT_ATOMS: atom_id res chain seq x y z
N MET A 1 -24.08 -1.66 -91.00
CA MET A 1 -24.28 -0.50 -90.11
C MET A 1 -24.15 -1.03 -88.69
N TYR A 2 -23.02 -0.79 -88.04
CA TYR A 2 -22.55 -1.54 -86.87
C TYR A 2 -23.18 -1.04 -85.56
N THR A 3 -23.88 -1.94 -84.87
CA THR A 3 -24.25 -1.85 -83.45
C THR A 3 -23.01 -2.01 -82.57
N LEU A 4 -22.67 -1.01 -81.77
CA LEU A 4 -21.59 -1.07 -80.79
C LEU A 4 -22.06 -0.62 -79.39
N LEU A 5 -21.60 -1.41 -78.42
CA LEU A 5 -21.37 -1.09 -77.01
C LEU A 5 -22.59 -0.85 -76.09
N LYS A 6 -23.05 -1.93 -75.45
CA LYS A 6 -23.57 -1.90 -74.06
C LYS A 6 -23.08 -3.15 -73.29
N LYS A 7 -21.80 -3.16 -72.91
CA LYS A 7 -21.25 -4.16 -71.98
C LYS A 7 -20.04 -3.55 -71.29
N THR A 8 -20.24 -2.90 -70.14
CA THR A 8 -19.23 -2.73 -69.06
C THR A 8 -19.77 -1.76 -68.01
N LEU A 9 -20.68 -2.21 -67.13
CA LEU A 9 -21.05 -1.41 -65.95
C LEU A 9 -21.67 -2.25 -64.81
N ILE A 10 -21.38 -3.56 -64.77
CA ILE A 10 -21.90 -4.46 -63.73
C ILE A 10 -20.77 -4.93 -62.78
N ALA A 11 -19.51 -4.76 -63.16
CA ALA A 11 -18.37 -5.21 -62.36
C ALA A 11 -18.04 -4.38 -61.09
N PRO A 12 -18.24 -3.05 -61.02
CA PRO A 12 -17.80 -2.30 -59.83
C PRO A 12 -18.81 -2.34 -58.68
N LEU A 13 -20.06 -2.75 -58.93
CA LEU A 13 -21.11 -2.75 -57.91
C LEU A 13 -21.04 -3.98 -56.97
N CYS A 14 -20.55 -5.13 -57.47
CA CYS A 14 -20.38 -6.32 -56.63
C CYS A 14 -19.18 -6.23 -55.66
N LEU A 15 -18.16 -5.42 -55.98
CA LEU A 15 -17.00 -5.24 -55.09
C LEU A 15 -17.30 -4.33 -53.89
N LEU A 16 -18.32 -3.48 -53.98
CA LEU A 16 -18.74 -2.54 -52.94
C LEU A 16 -19.62 -3.18 -51.85
N LEU A 17 -20.16 -4.38 -52.09
CA LEU A 17 -20.98 -5.11 -51.12
C LEU A 17 -20.18 -6.05 -50.21
N LEU A 18 -18.92 -6.34 -50.55
CA LEU A 18 -18.02 -7.19 -49.75
C LEU A 18 -17.27 -6.43 -48.65
N SER A 19 -17.31 -5.10 -48.63
CA SER A 19 -16.69 -4.29 -47.57
C SER A 19 -17.61 -3.98 -46.39
N LEU A 20 -18.87 -4.46 -46.41
CA LEU A 20 -19.84 -4.25 -45.33
C LEU A 20 -19.99 -5.45 -44.39
N SER A 21 -19.29 -6.56 -44.61
CA SER A 21 -19.05 -7.56 -43.54
C SER A 21 -17.97 -7.05 -42.59
N GLY A 22 -18.18 -5.84 -42.05
CA GLY A 22 -17.52 -5.40 -40.83
C GLY A 22 -17.95 -6.38 -39.76
N CYS A 23 -16.98 -7.17 -39.27
CA CYS A 23 -17.13 -8.00 -38.11
C CYS A 23 -17.59 -7.08 -36.98
N GLU A 24 -18.90 -7.10 -36.71
CA GLU A 24 -19.50 -6.49 -35.55
C GLU A 24 -18.93 -7.29 -34.39
N LYS A 25 -17.78 -6.84 -33.89
CA LYS A 25 -17.16 -7.37 -32.70
C LYS A 25 -18.14 -7.04 -31.60
N GLU A 26 -19.02 -8.00 -31.31
CA GLU A 26 -19.91 -7.98 -30.17
C GLU A 26 -19.11 -7.41 -29.01
N GLU A 27 -19.47 -6.20 -28.61
CA GLU A 27 -18.97 -5.60 -27.39
C GLU A 27 -19.41 -6.58 -26.31
N ILE A 28 -18.46 -7.40 -25.87
CA ILE A 28 -18.63 -8.35 -24.79
C ILE A 28 -19.26 -7.55 -23.68
N THR A 29 -20.55 -7.80 -23.47
CA THR A 29 -21.34 -7.29 -22.36
C THR A 29 -20.46 -7.36 -21.14
N SER A 30 -20.12 -6.20 -20.58
CA SER A 30 -19.28 -6.11 -19.40
C SER A 30 -19.90 -7.00 -18.33
N TYR A 31 -19.31 -8.17 -18.10
CA TYR A 31 -19.69 -9.00 -16.96
C TYR A 31 -19.62 -8.09 -15.74
N PRO A 32 -20.65 -8.07 -14.87
CA PRO A 32 -20.59 -7.26 -13.66
C PRO A 32 -19.33 -7.68 -12.90
N GLN A 33 -18.33 -6.79 -12.90
CA GLN A 33 -17.08 -7.04 -12.20
C GLN A 33 -17.47 -7.22 -10.73
N PRO A 34 -17.10 -8.35 -10.08
CA PRO A 34 -17.42 -8.56 -8.69
C PRO A 34 -17.01 -7.33 -7.89
N ALA A 35 -17.93 -6.80 -7.07
CA ALA A 35 -17.61 -5.66 -6.22
C ALA A 35 -16.34 -5.97 -5.44
N ALA A 36 -15.42 -5.01 -5.38
CA ALA A 36 -14.19 -5.17 -4.61
C ALA A 36 -14.57 -5.51 -3.16
N VAL A 37 -14.21 -6.71 -2.70
CA VAL A 37 -14.43 -7.12 -1.32
C VAL A 37 -13.32 -6.48 -0.50
N LEU A 38 -13.63 -5.33 0.08
CA LEU A 38 -12.73 -4.65 0.99
C LEU A 38 -12.56 -5.48 2.25
N GLN A 39 -11.31 -5.63 2.68
CA GLN A 39 -10.94 -6.27 3.94
C GLN A 39 -10.51 -5.22 4.96
N GLU A 40 -10.99 -5.38 6.18
CA GLU A 40 -10.54 -4.60 7.33
C GLU A 40 -9.27 -5.19 7.91
N LYS A 41 -8.27 -4.34 8.18
CA LYS A 41 -7.03 -4.72 8.85
C LYS A 41 -6.74 -3.74 9.99
N THR A 42 -6.34 -4.28 11.13
CA THR A 42 -5.87 -3.51 12.29
C THR A 42 -4.36 -3.70 12.43
N VAL A 43 -3.64 -2.60 12.60
CA VAL A 43 -2.20 -2.58 12.88
C VAL A 43 -1.98 -1.90 14.22
N ASN A 44 -1.31 -2.59 15.13
CA ASN A 44 -0.92 -2.09 16.44
C ASN A 44 0.60 -1.96 16.48
N PHE A 45 1.13 -0.77 16.70
CA PHE A 45 2.54 -0.60 17.09
C PHE A 45 2.61 -0.51 18.61
N ASN A 46 3.37 -1.44 19.20
CA ASN A 46 3.62 -1.57 20.63
C ASN A 46 5.04 -1.06 20.91
N ILE A 47 5.19 0.09 21.58
CA ILE A 47 6.49 0.72 21.80
C ILE A 47 6.83 0.66 23.29
N TYR A 48 7.96 0.03 23.62
CA TYR A 48 8.39 -0.21 25.01
C TYR A 48 9.89 -0.51 25.10
N GLY A 49 10.46 -0.36 26.29
CA GLY A 49 11.85 -0.74 26.59
C GLY A 49 11.99 -2.22 26.97
N ASP A 50 13.12 -2.84 26.65
CA ASP A 50 13.43 -4.21 27.09
C ASP A 50 14.08 -4.31 28.47
N GLU A 51 14.60 -3.19 28.97
CA GLU A 51 15.26 -3.11 30.27
C GLU A 51 14.81 -1.89 31.09
N ASP A 52 15.35 -1.81 32.31
CA ASP A 52 15.18 -0.67 33.19
C ASP A 52 16.28 0.38 32.92
N TYR A 53 15.87 1.50 32.33
CA TYR A 53 16.76 2.62 32.02
C TYR A 53 16.90 3.64 33.15
N SER A 54 16.58 3.29 34.40
CA SER A 54 16.73 4.17 35.57
C SER A 54 18.19 4.46 35.96
N SER A 55 19.16 3.71 35.40
CA SER A 55 20.57 3.88 35.73
C SER A 55 21.18 5.17 35.18
N ALA A 56 22.17 5.71 35.89
CA ALA A 56 22.74 7.03 35.59
C ALA A 56 23.37 7.17 34.20
N GLN A 57 23.75 6.06 33.55
CA GLN A 57 24.28 6.05 32.19
C GLN A 57 23.26 6.52 31.13
N TRP A 58 21.96 6.50 31.46
CA TRP A 58 20.88 6.89 30.56
C TRP A 58 20.33 8.30 30.82
N ASN A 59 20.91 9.05 31.76
CA ASN A 59 20.38 10.36 32.18
C ASN A 59 20.29 11.40 31.06
N ASN A 60 21.16 11.31 30.05
CA ASN A 60 21.15 12.18 28.86
C ASN A 60 20.85 11.39 27.58
N ALA A 61 20.24 10.21 27.71
CA ALA A 61 19.83 9.41 26.58
C ALA A 61 18.33 9.64 26.30
N LYS A 62 17.98 9.79 25.03
CA LYS A 62 16.60 9.90 24.57
C LYS A 62 16.40 9.18 23.26
N VAL A 63 15.16 8.82 22.98
CA VAL A 63 14.75 8.09 21.78
C VAL A 63 13.53 8.74 21.15
N GLN A 64 13.49 8.76 19.82
CA GLN A 64 12.34 9.16 19.05
C GLN A 64 11.95 8.02 18.10
N VAL A 65 10.66 7.71 18.07
CA VAL A 65 10.11 6.63 17.24
C VAL A 65 9.21 7.24 16.17
N ARG A 66 9.43 6.83 14.92
CA ARG A 66 8.51 7.09 13.81
C ARG A 66 7.89 5.79 13.34
N VAL A 67 6.60 5.79 13.09
CA VAL A 67 5.84 4.66 12.55
C VAL A 67 5.10 5.09 11.29
N THR A 68 5.03 4.18 10.34
CA THR A 68 4.41 4.42 9.03
C THR A 68 3.57 3.22 8.59
N ILE A 69 2.45 3.51 7.93
CA ILE A 69 1.61 2.53 7.23
C ILE A 69 1.33 3.11 5.86
N ARG A 70 1.52 2.30 4.82
CA ARG A 70 1.20 2.65 3.43
C ARG A 70 0.38 1.55 2.79
N LYS A 71 -0.57 1.95 1.95
CA LYS A 71 -1.17 1.08 0.94
C LYS A 71 -0.36 1.21 -0.34
N VAL A 72 0.01 0.07 -0.91
CA VAL A 72 0.76 -0.01 -2.16
C VAL A 72 -0.17 -0.63 -3.20
N GLY A 73 -0.75 0.21 -4.06
CA GLY A 73 -1.55 -0.23 -5.20
C GLY A 73 -0.68 -0.91 -6.24
N LEU A 74 -1.16 -2.02 -6.81
CA LEU A 74 -0.44 -2.85 -7.76
C LEU A 74 -0.53 -2.31 -9.20
N GLU A 75 -1.70 -1.83 -9.63
CA GLU A 75 -1.93 -1.32 -10.99
C GLU A 75 -2.98 -0.17 -11.02
N PRO A 76 -2.59 1.05 -11.42
CA PRO A 76 -1.22 1.53 -11.54
C PRO A 76 -0.50 1.48 -10.18
N TYR A 77 0.83 1.37 -10.21
CA TYR A 77 1.61 1.48 -8.97
C TYR A 77 1.36 2.83 -8.30
N LYS A 78 0.79 2.80 -7.10
CA LYS A 78 0.49 4.01 -6.33
C LYS A 78 0.61 3.74 -4.84
N GLU A 79 1.47 4.50 -4.17
CA GLU A 79 1.53 4.50 -2.71
C GLU A 79 0.56 5.53 -2.13
N THR A 80 -0.16 5.13 -1.10
CA THR A 80 -1.00 6.02 -0.29
C THR A 80 -0.58 5.89 1.16
N VAL A 81 -0.15 6.99 1.77
CA VAL A 81 0.19 7.04 3.20
C VAL A 81 -1.11 6.96 3.99
N VAL A 82 -1.19 5.95 4.87
CA VAL A 82 -2.30 5.76 5.81
C VAL A 82 -1.93 6.34 7.17
N LEU A 83 -0.69 6.10 7.60
CA LEU A 83 -0.13 6.63 8.84
C LEU A 83 1.31 7.07 8.58
N ASP A 84 1.67 8.23 9.10
CA ASP A 84 3.04 8.71 9.21
C ASP A 84 3.12 9.57 10.46
N SER A 85 3.51 8.94 11.56
CA SER A 85 3.49 9.54 12.90
C SER A 85 4.85 9.42 13.54
N THR A 86 5.31 10.52 14.11
CA THR A 86 6.55 10.57 14.89
C THR A 86 6.19 10.95 16.31
N LEU A 87 6.62 10.14 17.28
CA LEU A 87 6.49 10.47 18.69
C LEU A 87 7.48 11.57 19.06
N ASP A 88 7.12 12.38 20.06
CA ASP A 88 8.08 13.30 20.66
C ASP A 88 9.28 12.51 21.24
N TRP A 89 10.39 13.21 21.46
CA TRP A 89 11.54 12.61 22.14
C TRP A 89 11.13 12.13 23.54
N ILE A 90 11.49 10.89 23.85
CA ILE A 90 11.25 10.26 25.15
C ILE A 90 12.62 10.08 25.80
N ASP A 91 12.82 10.63 26.99
CA ASP A 91 14.01 10.32 27.78
C ASP A 91 14.01 8.82 28.09
N PHE A 92 15.16 8.15 28.00
CA PHE A 92 15.24 6.69 28.20
C PHE A 92 14.67 6.25 29.54
N LYS A 93 14.92 7.01 30.62
CA LYS A 93 14.36 6.78 31.96
C LYS A 93 12.81 6.77 32.01
N ASP A 94 12.16 7.40 31.04
CA ASP A 94 10.71 7.55 30.94
C ASP A 94 10.11 6.58 29.89
N VAL A 95 10.93 5.76 29.25
CA VAL A 95 10.45 4.71 28.33
C VAL A 95 9.66 3.67 29.14
N PRO A 96 8.41 3.37 28.75
CA PRO A 96 7.61 2.43 29.52
C PRO A 96 8.04 0.98 29.29
N ALA A 97 7.88 0.16 30.34
CA ALA A 97 7.91 -1.29 30.22
C ALA A 97 6.70 -1.81 29.41
N PHE A 98 6.78 -3.07 28.95
CA PHE A 98 5.77 -3.71 28.09
C PHE A 98 4.32 -3.57 28.56
N GLU A 99 4.06 -3.69 29.86
CA GLU A 99 2.72 -3.58 30.44
C GLU A 99 2.10 -2.18 30.26
N ASN A 100 2.95 -1.15 30.19
CA ASN A 100 2.56 0.27 30.02
C ASN A 100 2.97 0.83 28.66
N ARG A 101 3.21 -0.05 27.68
CA ARG A 101 3.67 0.31 26.33
C ARG A 101 2.83 1.41 25.69
N ILE A 102 3.48 2.23 24.88
CA ILE A 102 2.79 3.19 24.03
C ILE A 102 2.17 2.42 22.87
N LEU A 103 0.86 2.52 22.72
CA LEU A 103 0.10 1.87 21.66
C LEU A 103 -0.29 2.88 20.57
N VAL A 104 0.18 2.64 19.34
CA VAL A 104 -0.33 3.35 18.15
C VAL A 104 -1.19 2.36 17.35
N ASN A 105 -2.51 2.53 17.44
CA ASN A 105 -3.48 1.70 16.74
C ASN A 105 -3.97 2.39 15.45
N GLN A 106 -3.97 1.64 14.35
CA GLN A 106 -4.55 2.09 13.09
C GLN A 106 -5.43 0.99 12.49
N LYS A 107 -6.69 1.33 12.23
CA LYS A 107 -7.60 0.50 11.41
C LYS A 107 -7.60 1.02 9.97
N LEU A 108 -7.61 0.11 9.00
CA LEU A 108 -7.70 0.45 7.59
C LEU A 108 -8.45 -0.63 6.81
N SER A 109 -9.26 -0.17 5.85
CA SER A 109 -9.89 -1.00 4.84
C SER A 109 -9.02 -1.04 3.58
N TYR A 110 -8.80 -2.19 2.94
CA TYR A 110 -8.03 -2.30 1.68
C TYR A 110 -8.58 -3.38 0.76
N ASP A 111 -8.31 -3.26 -0.55
CA ASP A 111 -8.63 -4.32 -1.53
C ASP A 111 -7.41 -5.25 -1.65
N PRO A 112 -7.44 -6.48 -1.09
CA PRO A 112 -6.29 -7.39 -1.09
C PRO A 112 -5.91 -7.89 -2.50
N GLN A 113 -6.78 -7.70 -3.50
CA GLN A 113 -6.48 -8.04 -4.90
C GLN A 113 -5.73 -6.93 -5.61
N LYS A 114 -5.82 -5.68 -5.12
CA LYS A 114 -5.24 -4.50 -5.77
C LYS A 114 -4.20 -3.79 -4.94
N GLU A 115 -4.17 -4.03 -3.63
CA GLU A 115 -3.36 -3.31 -2.67
C GLU A 115 -2.60 -4.28 -1.77
N SER A 116 -1.35 -3.93 -1.45
CA SER A 116 -0.60 -4.53 -0.35
C SER A 116 -0.42 -3.50 0.76
N ILE A 117 -0.35 -3.95 2.02
CA ILE A 117 -0.07 -3.06 3.15
C ILE A 117 1.41 -3.16 3.49
N ALA A 118 2.11 -2.04 3.40
CA ALA A 118 3.47 -1.91 3.87
C ALA A 118 3.47 -1.14 5.19
N ILE A 119 4.27 -1.60 6.15
CA ILE A 119 4.50 -0.89 7.40
C ILE A 119 5.98 -0.66 7.60
N GLY A 120 6.31 0.33 8.40
CA GLY A 120 7.69 0.56 8.79
C GLY A 120 7.77 1.37 10.06
N TYR A 121 8.89 1.21 10.76
CA TYR A 121 9.22 2.02 11.92
C TYR A 121 10.71 2.36 11.92
N SER A 122 11.06 3.48 12.54
CA SER A 122 12.44 3.87 12.76
C SER A 122 12.62 4.43 14.16
N ARG A 123 13.81 4.21 14.70
CA ARG A 123 14.24 4.68 16.02
C ARG A 123 15.43 5.59 15.81
N VAL A 124 15.37 6.79 16.35
CA VAL A 124 16.51 7.71 16.45
C VAL A 124 16.90 7.76 17.91
N TYR A 125 18.14 7.40 18.20
CA TYR A 125 18.72 7.42 19.52
C TYR A 125 19.69 8.59 19.61
N ASP A 126 19.62 9.34 20.71
CA ASP A 126 20.59 10.35 21.09
C ASP A 126 21.13 9.97 22.46
N VAL A 127 22.39 9.53 22.51
CA VAL A 127 23.08 9.14 23.74
C VAL A 127 24.26 10.07 23.94
N ASP A 128 24.14 11.00 24.89
CA ASP A 128 25.16 12.04 25.17
C ASP A 128 25.57 12.85 23.92
N GLY A 129 24.63 13.10 23.00
CA GLY A 129 24.87 13.84 21.75
C GLY A 129 25.32 12.97 20.58
N LEU A 130 25.57 11.67 20.79
CA LEU A 130 25.82 10.73 19.71
C LEU A 130 24.50 10.23 19.12
N ILE A 131 24.24 10.59 17.86
CA ILE A 131 23.02 10.19 17.15
C ILE A 131 23.23 8.85 16.43
N SER A 132 22.34 7.89 16.68
CA SER A 132 22.22 6.65 15.92
C SER A 132 20.81 6.50 15.38
N THR A 133 20.65 5.82 14.23
CA THR A 133 19.33 5.59 13.63
C THR A 133 19.24 4.16 13.13
N SER A 134 18.09 3.53 13.38
CA SER A 134 17.74 2.23 12.82
C SER A 134 16.32 2.26 12.27
N GLY A 135 16.03 1.43 11.28
CA GLY A 135 14.70 1.35 10.69
C GLY A 135 14.42 0.00 10.06
N VAL A 136 13.14 -0.36 10.02
CA VAL A 136 12.63 -1.61 9.46
C VAL A 136 11.39 -1.30 8.63
N SER A 137 11.25 -1.96 7.48
CA SER A 137 10.04 -1.88 6.66
C SER A 137 9.74 -3.22 6.01
N TYR A 138 8.47 -3.63 5.99
CA TYR A 138 8.03 -4.85 5.33
C TYR A 138 6.55 -4.81 4.97
N TYR A 139 6.14 -5.76 4.13
CA TYR A 139 4.74 -5.98 3.77
C TYR A 139 4.07 -6.91 4.78
N LEU A 140 2.85 -6.57 5.16
CA LEU A 140 2.04 -7.42 6.03
C LEU A 140 1.44 -8.58 5.23
N GLU A 141 1.29 -9.72 5.91
CA GLU A 141 0.55 -10.86 5.38
C GLU A 141 -0.92 -10.48 5.13
N ARG A 142 -1.49 -11.02 4.06
CA ARG A 142 -2.86 -10.67 3.64
C ARG A 142 -3.89 -11.24 4.60
N ASP A 143 -3.70 -12.48 5.06
CA ASP A 143 -4.73 -13.27 5.75
C ASP A 143 -4.92 -12.89 7.23
N LEU A 144 -4.00 -12.11 7.81
CA LEU A 144 -4.10 -11.64 9.19
C LEU A 144 -4.94 -10.36 9.29
N SER A 145 -6.11 -10.43 9.91
CA SER A 145 -6.96 -9.25 10.17
C SER A 145 -6.36 -8.29 11.19
N GLU A 146 -5.45 -8.77 12.04
CA GLU A 146 -4.77 -7.99 13.07
C GLU A 146 -3.27 -8.28 13.06
N ASN A 147 -2.45 -7.23 13.15
CA ASN A 147 -0.99 -7.34 13.21
C ASN A 147 -0.49 -6.53 14.40
N ASN A 148 0.29 -7.16 15.27
CA ASN A 148 0.96 -6.54 16.40
C ASN A 148 2.45 -6.42 16.09
N ILE A 149 2.94 -5.17 16.07
CA ILE A 149 4.32 -4.83 15.72
C ILE A 149 5.00 -4.31 16.98
N ASP A 150 5.88 -5.13 17.54
CA ASP A 150 6.64 -4.77 18.73
C ASP A 150 7.89 -3.99 18.35
N ILE A 151 8.00 -2.77 18.89
CA ILE A 151 9.12 -1.86 18.72
C ILE A 151 9.80 -1.76 20.08
N ILE A 152 10.83 -2.59 20.24
CA ILE A 152 11.68 -2.61 21.42
C ILE A 152 12.71 -1.49 21.27
N LEU A 153 12.81 -0.63 22.28
CA LEU A 153 13.73 0.52 22.30
C LEU A 153 15.09 0.14 22.88
#